data_AF-A0AA47MVZ4-F1
#
_entry.id   AF-A0AA47MVZ4-F1
#
_cell.length_a   1.000
_cell.length_b   1.000
_cell.length_c   1.000
_cell.angle_alpha   90.00
_cell.angle_beta   90.00
_cell.angle_gamma   90.00
#
_symmetry.space_group_name_H-M   'P 1'
#
loop_
_entity.id
_entity.type
_entity.pdbx_description
1 polymer ?
#
loop_
_entity_poly.entity_id
_entity_poly.type
_entity_poly.pdbx_seq_one_letter_code
_entity_poly.pdbx_strand_id
1 'polypeptide(L)'
;MKKTISFFPGRMKVSFRKGPSGHLRQDPSDEAMRIKNNPALQDRSPARKHDLVKVDALTVVVRRGGDVSDQQELMGEYVLQFGKYKGKSFRWLLENNVGYIIYLIKKVDEEERDGRFNPQGHSKDSLLSFLEYARSFQEIEDLHKYLLSRQPAAPVASEADNLVGFGARTKDTWRQIWESRADGYAAFVLGVKCIQNSKMYNLQQYLLK
;
A
#
# COMPACT_ATOMS: atom_id res chain seq x y z
N MET A 1 -14.34 -2.01 41.37
CA MET A 1 -13.50 -1.76 40.17
C MET A 1 -12.20 -2.57 40.32
N LYS A 2 -11.95 -3.56 39.46
CA LYS A 2 -10.69 -4.33 39.49
C LYS A 2 -9.60 -3.46 38.84
N LYS A 3 -8.58 -3.07 39.61
CA LYS A 3 -7.36 -2.46 39.05
C LYS A 3 -6.64 -3.54 38.24
N THR A 4 -6.60 -3.40 36.91
CA THR A 4 -5.77 -4.23 36.05
C THR A 4 -4.31 -3.84 36.32
N ILE A 5 -3.59 -4.67 37.06
CA ILE A 5 -2.14 -4.51 37.25
C ILE A 5 -1.51 -4.82 35.88
N SER A 6 -0.89 -3.83 35.25
CA SER A 6 -0.10 -4.05 34.04
C SER A 6 1.25 -4.63 34.46
N PHE A 7 1.46 -5.92 34.24
CA PHE A 7 2.72 -6.60 34.53
C PHE A 7 3.87 -6.15 33.60
N PHE A 8 3.54 -5.53 32.46
CA PHE A 8 4.49 -5.06 31.47
C PHE A 8 4.19 -3.59 31.10
N PRO A 9 4.73 -2.62 31.84
CA PRO A 9 4.44 -1.20 31.62
C PRO A 9 4.94 -0.70 30.25
N GLY A 10 5.91 -1.39 29.66
CA GLY A 10 6.47 -1.07 28.34
C GLY A 10 5.88 -1.86 27.18
N ARG A 11 4.80 -2.62 27.39
CA ARG A 11 4.20 -3.42 26.32
C ARG A 11 3.74 -2.54 25.17
N MET A 12 4.18 -2.87 23.96
CA MET A 12 3.78 -2.16 22.74
C MET A 12 2.87 -3.00 21.85
N LYS A 13 1.99 -2.32 21.11
CA LYS A 13 1.13 -2.92 20.06
C LYS A 13 1.29 -2.11 18.78
N VAL A 14 1.00 -2.74 17.65
CA VAL A 14 0.96 -2.06 16.35
C VAL A 14 -0.20 -1.08 16.32
N SER A 15 0.07 0.16 15.90
CA SER A 15 -0.96 1.16 15.64
C SER A 15 -1.16 1.38 14.14
N PHE A 16 -2.06 0.60 13.54
CA PHE A 16 -2.35 0.72 12.10
C PHE A 16 -2.91 2.09 11.73
N ARG A 17 -2.42 2.64 10.61
CA ARG A 17 -3.04 3.82 10.00
C ARG A 17 -4.32 3.43 9.28
N LYS A 18 -5.41 4.10 9.64
CA LYS A 18 -6.75 3.88 9.08
C LYS A 18 -7.26 5.15 8.42
N GLY A 19 -8.07 5.00 7.37
CA GLY A 19 -8.77 6.10 6.72
C GLY A 19 -10.05 6.49 7.47
N PRO A 20 -10.80 7.50 6.98
CA PRO A 20 -12.04 7.94 7.60
C PRO A 20 -13.10 6.84 7.76
N SER A 21 -13.10 5.86 6.87
CA SER A 21 -14.00 4.70 6.91
C SER A 21 -13.52 3.57 7.83
N GLY A 22 -12.44 3.77 8.60
CA GLY A 22 -11.87 2.76 9.50
C GLY A 22 -11.03 1.67 8.81
N HIS A 23 -10.94 1.67 7.47
CA HIS A 23 -10.15 0.71 6.70
C HIS A 23 -8.65 1.05 6.74
N LEU A 24 -7.80 0.04 6.61
CA LEU A 24 -6.34 0.22 6.56
C LEU A 24 -5.92 1.13 5.40
N ARG A 25 -5.08 2.12 5.69
CA ARG A 25 -4.42 2.93 4.66
C ARG A 25 -3.26 2.14 4.04
N GLN A 26 -3.33 1.95 2.73
CA GLN A 26 -2.31 1.23 1.97
C GLN A 26 -1.20 2.16 1.47
N ASP A 27 -1.49 3.44 1.32
CA ASP A 27 -0.49 4.43 0.89
C ASP A 27 0.59 4.63 1.97
N PRO A 28 1.86 4.87 1.60
CA PRO A 28 2.94 5.12 2.55
C PRO A 28 2.72 6.39 3.39
N SER A 29 3.22 6.42 4.63
CA SER A 29 3.31 7.65 5.43
C SER A 29 4.32 8.63 4.86
N ASP A 30 4.29 9.88 5.32
CA ASP A 30 5.29 10.89 4.94
C ASP A 30 6.72 10.45 5.29
N GLU A 31 6.90 9.76 6.43
CA GLU A 31 8.20 9.20 6.82
C GLU A 31 8.63 8.09 5.85
N ALA A 32 7.72 7.16 5.51
CA ALA A 32 8.00 6.12 4.53
C ALA A 32 8.26 6.68 3.12
N MET A 33 7.51 7.71 2.72
CA MET A 33 7.72 8.42 1.45
C MET A 33 9.09 9.09 1.38
N ARG A 34 9.54 9.71 2.47
CA ARG A 34 10.87 10.33 2.55
C ARG A 34 11.99 9.32 2.29
N ILE A 35 11.91 8.14 2.91
CA ILE A 35 12.90 7.05 2.72
C ILE A 35 12.79 6.47 1.31
N LYS A 36 11.56 6.26 0.82
CA LYS A 36 11.30 5.75 -0.53
C LYS A 36 11.89 6.66 -1.60
N ASN A 37 11.73 7.98 -1.46
CA ASN A 37 12.14 8.97 -2.45
C ASN A 37 13.61 9.39 -2.35
N ASN A 38 14.29 9.08 -1.23
CA ASN A 38 15.69 9.41 -1.04
C ASN A 38 16.54 8.16 -0.77
N PRO A 39 17.19 7.59 -1.80
CA PRO A 39 18.05 6.41 -1.65
C PRO A 39 19.25 6.58 -0.71
N ALA A 40 19.64 7.81 -0.34
CA ALA A 40 20.68 8.05 0.65
C ALA A 40 20.24 7.75 2.09
N LEU A 41 18.93 7.67 2.34
CA LEU A 41 18.35 7.28 3.64
C LEU A 41 18.17 5.77 3.78
N GLN A 42 18.51 4.98 2.75
CA GLN A 42 18.31 3.54 2.74
C GLN A 42 19.58 2.83 3.20
N ASP A 43 19.44 1.91 4.16
CA ASP A 43 20.55 1.08 4.62
C ASP A 43 21.00 0.11 3.53
N ARG A 44 22.28 0.21 3.14
CA ARG A 44 22.93 -0.63 2.12
C ARG A 44 23.90 -1.67 2.69
N SER A 45 23.97 -1.80 4.01
CA SER A 45 24.81 -2.82 4.65
C SER A 45 24.39 -4.23 4.23
N PRO A 46 25.23 -5.27 4.41
CA PRO A 46 24.80 -6.66 4.25
C PRO A 46 23.73 -7.07 5.27
N ALA A 47 22.85 -8.00 4.89
CA ALA A 47 21.83 -8.55 5.80
C ALA A 47 22.47 -9.31 6.96
N ARG A 48 22.00 -9.07 8.18
CA ARG A 48 22.49 -9.74 9.39
C ARG A 48 21.78 -11.07 9.61
N LYS A 49 22.46 -11.99 10.29
CA LYS A 49 21.89 -13.29 10.69
C LYS A 49 20.65 -13.10 11.56
N HIS A 50 19.65 -13.94 11.33
CA HIS A 50 18.37 -13.91 12.05
C HIS A 50 18.54 -13.94 13.58
N ASP A 51 19.43 -14.79 14.11
CA ASP A 51 19.63 -14.90 15.57
C ASP A 51 20.14 -13.60 16.21
N LEU A 52 20.99 -12.85 15.49
CA LEU A 52 21.46 -11.55 15.97
C LEU A 52 20.33 -10.51 16.01
N VAL A 53 19.45 -10.52 15.00
CA VAL A 53 18.27 -9.65 14.97
C VAL A 53 17.33 -9.98 16.13
N LYS A 54 17.15 -11.28 16.44
CA LYS A 54 16.34 -11.74 17.57
C LYS A 54 16.92 -11.31 18.92
N VAL A 55 18.23 -11.43 19.12
CA VAL A 55 18.90 -10.99 20.36
C VAL A 55 18.78 -9.48 20.57
N ASP A 56 18.95 -8.68 19.51
CA ASP A 56 18.77 -7.24 19.58
C ASP A 56 17.32 -6.88 19.94
N ALA A 57 16.34 -7.54 19.31
CA ALA A 57 14.93 -7.36 19.61
C ALA A 57 14.58 -7.69 21.06
N LEU A 58 15.07 -8.82 21.58
CA LEU A 58 14.91 -9.21 22.99
C LEU A 58 15.45 -8.11 23.92
N THR A 59 16.64 -7.60 23.63
CA THR A 59 17.27 -6.53 24.42
C THR A 59 16.41 -5.28 24.45
N VAL A 60 15.82 -4.89 23.32
CA VAL A 60 14.92 -3.72 23.22
C VAL A 60 13.64 -3.94 24.05
N VAL A 61 12.99 -5.09 23.90
CA VAL A 61 11.74 -5.40 24.65
C VAL A 61 12.00 -5.41 26.16
N VAL A 62 13.07 -6.09 26.61
CA VAL A 62 13.43 -6.14 28.03
C VAL A 62 13.75 -4.75 28.57
N ARG A 63 14.54 -3.95 27.83
CA ARG A 63 14.96 -2.62 28.28
C ARG A 63 13.78 -1.67 28.51
N ARG A 64 12.70 -1.79 27.74
CA ARG A 64 11.49 -0.97 27.95
C ARG A 64 10.52 -1.58 28.97
N GLY A 65 10.74 -2.79 29.45
CA GLY A 65 9.80 -3.50 30.33
C GLY A 65 8.59 -4.08 29.60
N GLY A 66 8.79 -4.55 28.36
CA GLY A 66 7.79 -5.26 27.57
C GLY A 66 7.77 -6.77 27.85
N ASP A 67 6.88 -7.49 27.18
CA ASP A 67 6.67 -8.93 27.33
C ASP A 67 7.42 -9.72 26.24
N VAL A 68 8.52 -10.38 26.61
CA VAL A 68 9.27 -11.23 25.68
C VAL A 68 8.60 -12.58 25.39
N SER A 69 7.61 -12.97 26.19
CA SER A 69 6.79 -14.17 25.94
C SER A 69 5.69 -13.90 24.91
N ASP A 70 5.32 -12.63 24.73
CA ASP A 70 4.49 -12.17 23.62
C ASP A 70 5.32 -12.12 22.33
N GLN A 71 5.17 -13.16 21.53
CA GLN A 71 5.89 -13.34 20.27
C GLN A 71 5.65 -12.18 19.30
N GLN A 72 4.42 -11.65 19.27
CA GLN A 72 4.04 -10.52 18.42
C GLN A 72 4.71 -9.23 18.90
N GLU A 73 4.79 -8.99 20.21
CA GLU A 73 5.57 -7.86 20.73
C GLU A 73 7.05 -7.97 20.34
N LEU A 74 7.64 -9.16 20.53
CA LEU A 74 9.04 -9.44 20.23
C LEU A 74 9.37 -9.27 18.75
N MET A 75 8.60 -9.91 17.86
CA MET A 75 8.77 -9.76 16.41
C MET A 75 8.60 -8.32 15.95
N GLY A 76 7.75 -7.54 16.62
CA GLY A 76 7.59 -6.12 16.32
C GLY A 76 8.89 -5.32 16.40
N GLU A 77 9.88 -5.77 17.19
CA GLU A 77 11.22 -5.18 17.29
C GLU A 77 12.25 -5.75 16.31
N TYR A 78 11.91 -6.79 15.56
CA TYR A 78 12.84 -7.33 14.57
C TYR A 78 13.11 -6.25 13.52
N VAL A 79 14.38 -6.02 13.23
CA VAL A 79 14.81 -5.04 12.23
C VAL A 79 14.84 -5.70 10.86
N LEU A 80 14.13 -5.12 9.89
CA LEU A 80 14.14 -5.53 8.49
C LEU A 80 15.58 -5.59 7.96
N GLN A 81 15.94 -6.73 7.37
CA GLN A 81 17.26 -6.95 6.77
C GLN A 81 17.25 -6.86 5.23
N PHE A 82 16.15 -6.42 4.62
CA PHE A 82 15.99 -6.36 3.16
C PHE A 82 15.23 -5.09 2.71
N GLY A 83 15.38 -4.78 1.42
CA GLY A 83 14.60 -3.75 0.73
C GLY A 83 14.90 -2.31 1.19
N LYS A 84 14.12 -1.38 0.67
CA LYS A 84 14.29 0.08 0.91
C LYS A 84 14.02 0.53 2.34
N TYR A 85 13.32 -0.28 3.13
CA TYR A 85 13.04 0.00 4.54
C TYR A 85 13.93 -0.81 5.48
N LYS A 86 15.03 -1.39 4.97
CA LYS A 86 16.05 -2.02 5.80
C LYS A 86 16.48 -1.08 6.92
N GLY A 87 16.62 -1.62 8.14
CA GLY A 87 16.94 -0.84 9.33
C GLY A 87 15.72 -0.36 10.12
N LYS A 88 14.50 -0.47 9.58
CA LYS A 88 13.25 -0.23 10.32
C LYS A 88 12.74 -1.51 10.97
N SER A 89 12.04 -1.37 12.08
CA SER A 89 11.43 -2.53 12.74
C SER A 89 10.21 -3.05 11.97
N PHE A 90 9.85 -4.31 12.22
CA PHE A 90 8.65 -4.90 11.61
C PHE A 90 7.40 -4.11 12.00
N ARG A 91 7.27 -3.71 13.28
CA ARG A 91 6.17 -2.83 13.74
C ARG A 91 6.14 -1.53 12.95
N TRP A 92 7.28 -0.85 12.81
CA TRP A 92 7.33 0.42 12.08
C TRP A 92 6.77 0.26 10.66
N LEU A 93 7.08 -0.84 9.97
CA LEU A 93 6.59 -1.05 8.60
C LEU A 93 5.07 -1.26 8.54
N LEU A 94 4.47 -1.99 9.49
CA LEU A 94 3.01 -2.15 9.61
C LEU A 94 2.30 -0.83 9.86
N GLU A 95 2.90 0.06 10.65
CA GLU A 95 2.33 1.37 10.96
C GLU A 95 2.47 2.35 9.78
N ASN A 96 3.54 2.21 8.99
CA ASN A 96 3.91 3.22 8.00
C ASN A 96 3.61 2.85 6.54
N ASN A 97 3.48 1.57 6.17
CA ASN A 97 3.26 1.20 4.77
C ASN A 97 2.64 -0.19 4.57
N VAL A 98 1.36 -0.34 4.91
CA VAL A 98 0.60 -1.58 4.70
C VAL A 98 0.57 -2.01 3.23
N GLY A 99 0.50 -1.07 2.27
CA GLY A 99 0.47 -1.43 0.85
C GLY A 99 1.73 -2.17 0.39
N TYR A 100 2.89 -1.82 0.94
CA TYR A 100 4.13 -2.55 0.67
C TYR A 100 4.11 -3.97 1.25
N ILE A 101 3.46 -4.18 2.39
CA ILE A 101 3.30 -5.50 3.02
C ILE A 101 2.45 -6.40 2.14
N ILE A 102 1.28 -5.89 1.72
CA ILE A 102 0.39 -6.62 0.80
C ILE A 102 1.12 -6.96 -0.50
N TYR A 103 1.91 -6.03 -1.04
CA TYR A 103 2.75 -6.30 -2.22
C TYR A 103 3.73 -7.45 -1.98
N LEU A 104 4.42 -7.48 -0.83
CA LEU A 104 5.36 -8.55 -0.51
C LEU A 104 4.67 -9.90 -0.35
N ILE A 105 3.52 -9.94 0.35
CA ILE A 105 2.70 -11.15 0.49
C ILE A 105 2.33 -11.69 -0.90
N LYS A 106 1.72 -10.86 -1.76
CA LYS A 106 1.33 -11.26 -3.11
C LYS A 106 2.50 -11.76 -3.94
N LYS A 107 3.62 -11.03 -3.90
CA LYS A 107 4.82 -11.40 -4.65
C LYS A 107 5.38 -12.76 -4.21
N VAL A 108 5.42 -13.03 -2.90
CA VAL A 108 5.88 -14.33 -2.40
C VAL A 108 4.90 -15.44 -2.77
N ASP A 109 3.59 -15.21 -2.63
CA ASP A 109 2.57 -16.19 -3.02
C ASP A 109 2.62 -16.51 -4.53
N GLU A 110 2.92 -15.51 -5.38
CA GLU A 110 3.17 -15.69 -6.82
C GLU A 110 4.47 -16.46 -7.09
N GLU A 111 5.58 -16.10 -6.43
CA GLU A 111 6.87 -16.81 -6.56
C GLU A 111 6.76 -18.27 -6.11
N GLU A 112 6.02 -18.56 -5.04
CA GLU A 112 5.77 -19.92 -4.53
C GLU A 112 4.89 -20.72 -5.50
N ARG A 113 3.80 -20.13 -6.01
CA ARG A 113 2.92 -20.77 -7.00
C ARG A 113 3.67 -21.14 -8.28
N ASP A 114 4.59 -20.28 -8.71
CA ASP A 114 5.40 -20.49 -9.91
C ASP A 114 6.62 -21.41 -9.65
N GLY A 115 6.82 -21.87 -8.40
CA GLY A 115 7.98 -22.69 -8.03
C GLY A 115 9.33 -21.97 -8.12
N ARG A 116 9.32 -20.63 -8.12
CA ARG A 116 10.51 -19.76 -8.25
C ARG A 116 11.01 -19.21 -6.93
N PHE A 117 10.28 -19.41 -5.83
CA PHE A 117 10.67 -18.88 -4.53
C PHE A 117 11.93 -19.57 -4.00
N ASN A 118 13.02 -18.82 -3.87
CA ASN A 118 14.22 -19.27 -3.19
C ASN A 118 14.22 -18.76 -1.72
N PRO A 119 14.11 -19.64 -0.71
CA PRO A 119 14.07 -19.26 0.69
C PRO A 119 15.45 -18.99 1.31
N GLN A 120 16.55 -19.11 0.55
CA GLN A 120 17.90 -19.07 1.13
C GLN A 120 18.41 -17.65 1.36
N GLY A 121 19.15 -17.49 2.48
CA GLY A 121 19.92 -16.29 2.80
C GLY A 121 19.25 -15.35 3.79
N HIS A 122 20.05 -14.54 4.49
CA HIS A 122 19.59 -13.73 5.61
C HIS A 122 18.48 -12.72 5.26
N SER A 123 18.50 -12.18 4.05
CA SER A 123 17.42 -11.32 3.55
C SER A 123 16.09 -12.07 3.41
N LYS A 124 16.14 -13.35 3.02
CA LYS A 124 14.95 -14.21 2.88
C LYS A 124 14.47 -14.71 4.24
N ASP A 125 15.38 -15.05 5.17
CA ASP A 125 15.03 -15.35 6.57
C ASP A 125 14.24 -14.17 7.19
N SER A 126 14.72 -12.94 6.98
CA SER A 126 14.04 -11.73 7.44
C SER A 126 12.71 -11.50 6.73
N LEU A 127 12.59 -11.79 5.43
CA LEU A 127 11.33 -11.70 4.69
C LEU A 127 10.30 -12.67 5.23
N LEU A 128 10.65 -13.95 5.40
CA LEU A 128 9.74 -14.97 5.92
C LEU A 128 9.27 -14.65 7.33
N SER A 129 10.19 -14.25 8.22
CA SER A 129 9.84 -13.80 9.58
C SER A 129 8.91 -12.57 9.55
N PHE A 130 9.15 -11.64 8.64
CA PHE A 130 8.29 -10.47 8.48
C PHE A 130 6.89 -10.84 7.99
N LEU A 131 6.78 -11.78 7.05
CA LEU A 131 5.48 -12.25 6.56
C LEU A 131 4.72 -13.04 7.64
N GLU A 132 5.40 -13.88 8.42
CA GLU A 132 4.81 -14.54 9.59
C GLU A 132 4.26 -13.51 10.58
N TYR A 133 5.07 -12.51 10.94
CA TYR A 133 4.62 -11.41 11.79
C TYR A 133 3.41 -10.68 11.21
N ALA A 134 3.45 -10.28 9.94
CA ALA A 134 2.36 -9.54 9.30
C ALA A 134 1.05 -10.35 9.26
N ARG A 135 1.13 -11.65 8.96
CA ARG A 135 -0.02 -12.58 8.92
C ARG A 135 -0.60 -12.89 10.31
N SER A 136 0.11 -12.57 11.39
CA SER A 136 -0.43 -12.67 12.76
C SER A 136 -1.53 -11.63 13.07
N PHE A 137 -1.71 -10.62 12.21
CA PHE A 137 -2.72 -9.57 12.38
C PHE A 137 -3.95 -9.83 11.51
N GLN A 138 -5.12 -9.92 12.14
CA GLN A 138 -6.38 -10.12 11.45
C GLN A 138 -6.65 -9.02 10.42
N GLU A 139 -6.28 -7.76 10.71
CA GLU A 139 -6.50 -6.65 9.78
C GLU A 139 -5.69 -6.81 8.46
N ILE A 140 -4.52 -7.43 8.51
CA ILE A 140 -3.71 -7.72 7.32
C ILE A 140 -4.31 -8.87 6.53
N GLU A 141 -4.72 -9.94 7.22
CA GLU A 141 -5.36 -11.10 6.59
C GLU A 141 -6.69 -10.73 5.92
N ASP A 142 -7.52 -9.93 6.58
CA ASP A 142 -8.80 -9.46 6.04
C ASP A 142 -8.58 -8.59 4.80
N LEU A 143 -7.60 -7.68 4.84
CA LEU A 143 -7.25 -6.86 3.69
C LEU A 143 -6.71 -7.73 2.53
N HIS A 144 -5.86 -8.70 2.82
CA HIS A 144 -5.30 -9.59 1.82
C HIS A 144 -6.42 -10.40 1.12
N LYS A 145 -7.30 -11.03 1.91
CA LYS A 145 -8.47 -11.78 1.40
C LYS A 145 -9.42 -10.89 0.60
N TYR A 146 -9.72 -9.69 1.09
CA TYR A 146 -10.52 -8.70 0.36
C TYR A 146 -9.90 -8.41 -1.01
N LEU A 147 -8.59 -8.14 -1.07
CA LEU A 147 -7.91 -7.82 -2.31
C LEU A 147 -7.75 -9.01 -3.27
N LEU A 148 -7.75 -10.25 -2.78
CA LEU A 148 -7.82 -11.46 -3.60
C LEU A 148 -9.22 -11.70 -4.15
N SER A 149 -10.25 -11.48 -3.33
CA SER A 149 -11.67 -11.64 -3.72
C SER A 149 -12.16 -10.52 -4.64
N ARG A 150 -11.52 -9.35 -4.56
CA ARG A 150 -11.78 -8.22 -5.43
C ARG A 150 -11.34 -8.60 -6.84
N GLN A 151 -12.31 -8.98 -7.67
CA GLN A 151 -12.14 -8.89 -9.12
C GLN A 151 -11.68 -7.46 -9.42
N PRO A 152 -10.66 -7.25 -10.28
CA PRO A 152 -10.24 -5.91 -10.64
C PRO A 152 -11.51 -5.15 -11.02
N ALA A 153 -11.79 -4.07 -10.28
CA ALA A 153 -12.90 -3.20 -10.65
C ALA A 153 -12.67 -2.89 -12.13
N ALA A 154 -13.66 -3.14 -12.98
CA ALA A 154 -13.61 -2.71 -14.37
C ALA A 154 -13.05 -1.29 -14.36
N PRO A 155 -12.01 -0.99 -15.15
CA PRO A 155 -11.37 0.32 -15.11
C PRO A 155 -12.48 1.35 -15.12
N VAL A 156 -12.55 2.18 -14.08
CA VAL A 156 -13.47 3.31 -14.07
C VAL A 156 -13.02 4.09 -15.29
N ALA A 157 -13.81 4.02 -16.37
CA ALA A 157 -13.48 4.70 -17.61
C ALA A 157 -13.16 6.13 -17.22
N SER A 158 -11.93 6.57 -17.49
CA SER A 158 -11.59 7.98 -17.29
C SER A 158 -12.66 8.79 -18.01
N GLU A 159 -13.10 9.90 -17.44
CA GLU A 159 -14.07 10.77 -18.12
C GLU A 159 -13.59 11.14 -19.53
N ALA A 160 -12.26 11.18 -19.73
CA ALA A 160 -11.61 11.38 -21.02
C ALA A 160 -11.78 10.23 -22.03
N ASP A 161 -12.02 9.00 -21.56
CA ASP A 161 -12.22 7.79 -22.38
C ASP A 161 -13.69 7.60 -22.79
N ASN A 162 -14.60 8.47 -22.31
CA ASN A 162 -15.99 8.47 -22.76
C ASN A 162 -16.07 8.78 -24.26
N LEU A 163 -16.96 8.08 -24.98
CA LEU A 163 -17.24 8.38 -26.37
C LEU A 163 -18.13 9.61 -26.49
N VAL A 164 -17.95 10.38 -27.57
CA VAL A 164 -18.87 11.48 -27.95
C VAL A 164 -20.28 10.92 -28.10
N GLY A 165 -20.43 9.79 -28.82
CA GLY A 165 -21.69 9.06 -28.90
C GLY A 165 -22.82 9.79 -29.63
N PHE A 166 -22.49 10.82 -30.43
CA PHE A 166 -23.37 11.53 -31.37
C PHE A 166 -22.57 12.18 -32.50
N GLY A 167 -23.25 12.55 -33.60
CA GLY A 167 -22.66 13.30 -34.72
C GLY A 167 -21.54 12.58 -35.48
N ALA A 168 -20.80 13.34 -36.28
CA ALA A 168 -19.73 12.82 -37.13
C ALA A 168 -18.55 12.20 -36.35
N ARG A 169 -18.34 12.62 -35.08
CA ARG A 169 -17.28 12.12 -34.19
C ARG A 169 -17.79 11.11 -33.16
N THR A 170 -18.91 10.43 -33.42
CA THR A 170 -19.57 9.53 -32.44
C THR A 170 -18.67 8.45 -31.84
N LYS A 171 -17.66 7.98 -32.59
CA LYS A 171 -16.70 6.95 -32.18
C LYS A 171 -15.44 7.51 -31.53
N ASP A 172 -15.27 8.83 -31.50
CA ASP A 172 -14.12 9.46 -30.88
C ASP A 172 -14.36 9.60 -29.37
N THR A 173 -13.26 9.58 -28.63
CA THR A 173 -13.23 9.83 -27.19
C THR A 173 -13.20 11.32 -26.89
N TRP A 174 -13.62 11.71 -25.69
CA TRP A 174 -13.55 13.11 -25.24
C TRP A 174 -12.11 13.61 -25.24
N ARG A 175 -11.12 12.75 -24.92
CA ARG A 175 -9.69 13.03 -25.07
C ARG A 175 -9.32 13.41 -26.50
N GLN A 176 -9.74 12.60 -27.47
CA GLN A 176 -9.42 12.86 -28.88
C GLN A 176 -10.01 14.20 -29.34
N ILE A 177 -11.20 14.58 -28.89
CA ILE A 177 -11.79 15.90 -29.18
C ILE A 177 -10.96 17.03 -28.56
N TRP A 178 -10.49 16.87 -27.32
CA TRP A 178 -9.63 17.85 -26.67
C TRP A 178 -8.27 18.01 -27.35
N GLU A 179 -7.65 16.91 -27.74
CA GLU A 179 -6.35 16.89 -28.43
C GLU A 179 -6.46 17.47 -29.84
N SER A 180 -7.55 17.19 -30.55
CA SER A 180 -7.80 17.69 -31.91
C SER A 180 -8.52 19.04 -31.98
N ARG A 181 -8.63 19.78 -30.87
CA ARG A 181 -9.40 21.04 -30.77
C ARG A 181 -9.11 22.11 -31.83
N ALA A 182 -7.95 22.04 -32.49
CA ALA A 182 -7.57 22.91 -33.59
C ALA A 182 -8.39 22.66 -34.88
N ASP A 183 -9.10 21.53 -35.00
CA ASP A 183 -9.91 21.16 -36.17
C ASP A 183 -11.27 21.89 -36.24
N GLY A 184 -11.62 22.66 -35.21
CA GLY A 184 -12.86 23.42 -35.11
C GLY A 184 -14.05 22.66 -34.52
N TYR A 185 -13.97 21.34 -34.33
CA TYR A 185 -15.07 20.56 -33.76
C TYR A 185 -15.33 20.91 -32.29
N ALA A 186 -14.26 21.08 -31.50
CA ALA A 186 -14.37 21.51 -30.11
C ALA A 186 -15.04 22.90 -29.99
N ALA A 187 -14.69 23.84 -30.87
CA ALA A 187 -15.30 25.17 -30.92
C ALA A 187 -16.79 25.12 -31.26
N PHE A 188 -17.18 24.22 -32.18
CA PHE A 188 -18.60 23.96 -32.46
C PHE A 188 -19.32 23.45 -31.21
N VAL A 189 -18.79 22.43 -30.52
CA VAL A 189 -19.40 21.86 -29.31
C VAL A 189 -19.58 22.92 -28.21
N LEU A 190 -18.57 23.79 -28.03
CA LEU A 190 -18.63 24.88 -27.04
C LEU A 190 -19.67 25.97 -27.38
N GLY A 191 -20.01 26.14 -28.66
CA GLY A 191 -20.98 27.14 -29.13
C GLY A 191 -22.45 26.68 -29.16
N VAL A 192 -22.72 25.39 -28.97
CA VAL A 192 -24.09 24.84 -29.02
C VAL A 192 -24.78 25.03 -27.66
N LYS A 193 -26.05 25.48 -27.70
CA LYS A 193 -26.92 25.47 -26.51
C LYS A 193 -27.36 24.05 -26.23
N CYS A 194 -26.97 23.51 -25.09
CA CYS A 194 -27.24 22.12 -24.71
C CYS A 194 -28.32 22.03 -23.63
N ILE A 195 -29.11 20.95 -23.68
CA ILE A 195 -29.96 20.54 -22.56
C ILE A 195 -29.06 19.93 -21.48
N GLN A 196 -29.28 20.32 -20.22
CA GLN A 196 -28.52 19.81 -19.08
C GLN A 196 -28.52 18.27 -19.07
N ASN A 197 -27.36 17.67 -18.77
CA ASN A 197 -27.11 16.23 -18.75
C ASN A 197 -27.23 15.49 -20.09
N SER A 198 -27.43 16.19 -21.21
CA SER A 198 -27.30 15.57 -22.54
C SER A 198 -25.84 15.16 -22.81
N LYS A 199 -25.62 14.21 -23.74
CA LYS A 199 -24.26 13.81 -24.16
C LYS A 199 -23.42 15.01 -24.62
N MET A 200 -24.03 15.94 -25.36
CA MET A 200 -23.38 17.17 -25.81
C MET A 200 -23.03 18.09 -24.62
N TYR A 201 -23.94 18.26 -23.66
CA TYR A 201 -23.68 19.03 -22.44
C TYR A 201 -22.50 18.45 -21.66
N ASN A 202 -22.45 17.14 -21.48
CA ASN A 202 -21.37 16.48 -20.73
C ASN A 202 -20.00 16.64 -21.41
N LEU A 203 -19.94 16.46 -22.74
CA LEU A 203 -18.73 16.74 -23.51
C LEU A 203 -18.33 18.23 -23.40
N GLN A 204 -19.28 19.15 -23.46
CA GLN A 204 -19.04 20.59 -23.30
C GLN A 204 -18.44 20.90 -21.93
N GLN A 205 -18.95 20.31 -20.84
CA GLN A 205 -18.38 20.48 -19.51
C GLN A 205 -16.95 19.93 -19.41
N TYR A 206 -16.65 18.81 -20.09
CA TYR A 206 -15.28 18.27 -20.16
C TYR A 206 -14.33 19.22 -20.90
N LEU A 207 -14.76 19.78 -22.03
CA LEU A 207 -13.97 20.74 -22.83
C LEU A 207 -13.81 22.12 -22.18
N LEU A 208 -14.50 22.40 -21.07
CA LEU A 208 -14.37 23.64 -20.29
C LEU A 208 -13.44 23.50 -19.08
N LYS A 209 -12.98 22.29 -18.76
CA LYS A 209 -12.00 22.03 -17.69
C LYS A 209 -10.59 22.38 -18.17
#